data_AF-A0A2T6AG21-F1
#
_entry.id   AF-A0A2T6AG21-F1
#
_cell.length_a   1.000
_cell.length_b   1.000
_cell.length_c   1.000
_cell.angle_alpha   90.00
_cell.angle_beta   90.00
_cell.angle_gamma   90.00
#
_symmetry.space_group_name_H-M   'P 1'
#
loop_
_entity.id
_entity.type
_entity.pdbx_description
1 polymer ?
#
loop_
_entity_poly.entity_id
_entity_poly.type
_entity_poly.pdbx_seq_one_letter_code
_entity_poly.pdbx_strand_id
1 'polypeptide(L)'
;MSQRVDIGMGLRGARAYNPLIDYLRFGAALVIVLFHTGAAFRSSDQAAVGFFAMAMTYFALSGFIAPKTDLPTYLTARARRLLYPCLVWAALHLLGKAASAGFDPASVRAEMAVWMPPEGTMGQLWFLPWAFVSLVVLALAFRGRPPAARNATQAAGLILITLAVCIAAILCWQAQVLPRFWSIWVLYCVSPAIGTLLFAVRARSGHLLAAGAAITPWGCCSPLQACRGRAR
;
A
#
# COMPACT_ATOMS: atom_id res chain seq x y z
N MET A 1 50.87 -9.62 12.67
CA MET A 1 49.63 -9.79 11.89
C MET A 1 48.59 -8.81 12.43
N SER A 2 48.26 -7.77 11.67
CA SER A 2 47.35 -6.68 12.09
C SER A 2 46.03 -6.81 11.34
N GLN A 3 44.94 -6.99 12.09
CA GLN A 3 43.59 -7.16 11.58
C GLN A 3 42.98 -5.77 11.34
N ARG A 4 42.91 -5.35 10.06
CA ARG A 4 42.18 -4.13 9.68
C ARG A 4 40.69 -4.37 9.88
N VAL A 5 40.13 -3.76 10.91
CA VAL A 5 38.67 -3.63 11.07
C VAL A 5 38.20 -2.62 10.01
N ASP A 6 37.54 -3.11 8.97
CA ASP A 6 36.95 -2.26 7.93
C ASP A 6 35.78 -1.45 8.49
N ILE A 7 36.06 -0.23 8.96
CA ILE A 7 35.09 0.83 9.28
C ILE A 7 34.42 1.38 7.99
N GLY A 8 34.35 0.58 6.93
CA GLY A 8 33.77 0.94 5.63
C GLY A 8 32.28 0.63 5.51
N MET A 9 31.71 -0.16 6.42
CA MET A 9 30.31 -0.61 6.34
C MET A 9 29.31 0.46 6.81
N GLY A 10 29.73 1.39 7.68
CA GLY A 10 28.87 2.48 8.20
C GLY A 10 28.59 3.61 7.20
N LEU A 11 29.55 3.95 6.34
CA LEU A 11 29.43 5.11 5.43
C LEU A 11 28.70 4.79 4.11
N ARG A 12 28.57 3.52 3.72
CA ARG A 12 27.75 3.13 2.55
C ARG A 12 26.25 3.18 2.85
N GLY A 13 25.84 3.05 4.11
CA GLY A 13 24.45 3.22 4.53
C GLY A 13 23.98 4.69 4.50
N ALA A 14 24.87 5.64 4.80
CA ALA A 14 24.53 7.05 4.89
C ALA A 14 24.16 7.70 3.54
N ARG A 15 24.73 7.24 2.41
CA ARG A 15 24.42 7.79 1.08
C ARG A 15 23.05 7.42 0.50
N ALA A 16 22.37 6.45 1.10
CA ALA A 16 21.02 6.04 0.70
C ALA A 16 19.96 6.34 1.77
N TYR A 17 20.34 7.05 2.84
CA TYR A 17 19.41 7.48 3.88
C TYR A 17 18.56 8.64 3.35
N ASN A 18 17.26 8.40 3.21
CA ASN A 18 16.29 9.44 2.83
C ASN A 18 15.42 9.74 4.06
N PRO A 19 15.71 10.80 4.83
CA PRO A 19 14.99 11.12 6.07
C PRO A 19 13.49 11.30 5.83
N LEU A 20 13.09 11.70 4.62
CA LEU A 20 11.69 11.81 4.26
C LEU A 20 10.97 10.45 4.39
N ILE A 21 11.61 9.35 4.03
CA ILE A 21 10.99 8.02 4.14
C ILE A 21 10.69 7.72 5.61
N ASP A 22 11.55 8.13 6.53
CA ASP A 22 11.35 7.89 7.95
C ASP A 22 10.30 8.82 8.56
N TYR A 23 10.23 10.08 8.13
CA TYR A 23 9.10 10.96 8.48
C TYR A 23 7.77 10.44 7.92
N LEU A 24 7.76 9.91 6.70
CA LEU A 24 6.56 9.30 6.11
C LEU A 24 6.14 8.04 6.85
N ARG A 25 7.10 7.20 7.27
CA ARG A 25 6.84 6.01 8.10
C ARG A 25 6.31 6.39 9.47
N PHE A 26 6.91 7.41 10.10
CA PHE A 26 6.46 7.92 11.40
C PHE A 26 5.05 8.51 11.29
N GLY A 27 4.79 9.33 10.27
CA GLY A 27 3.46 9.87 9.99
C GLY A 27 2.42 8.77 9.75
N ALA A 28 2.77 7.75 8.96
CA ALA A 28 1.89 6.59 8.75
C ALA A 28 1.63 5.82 10.06
N ALA A 29 2.65 5.58 10.88
CA ALA A 29 2.50 4.92 12.17
C ALA A 29 1.60 5.73 13.12
N LEU A 30 1.78 7.06 13.19
CA LEU A 30 0.93 7.94 13.99
C LEU A 30 -0.54 7.87 13.55
N VAL A 31 -0.80 7.92 12.24
CA VAL A 31 -2.16 7.79 11.70
C VAL A 31 -2.77 6.42 12.02
N ILE A 32 -2.00 5.35 11.93
CA ILE A 32 -2.44 4.00 12.30
C ILE A 32 -2.78 3.93 13.80
N VAL A 33 -1.97 4.54 14.68
CA VAL A 33 -2.25 4.58 16.12
C VAL A 33 -3.52 5.39 16.41
N LEU A 34 -3.65 6.60 15.86
CA LEU A 34 -4.84 7.44 16.01
C LEU A 34 -6.12 6.73 15.51
N PHE A 35 -5.99 5.89 14.50
CA PHE A 35 -7.07 5.03 14.04
C PHE A 35 -7.47 3.98 15.08
N HIS A 36 -6.51 3.27 15.67
CA HIS A 36 -6.79 2.21 16.66
C HIS A 36 -7.32 2.76 17.99
N THR A 37 -7.00 4.01 18.35
CA THR A 37 -7.50 4.64 19.57
C THR A 37 -8.92 5.21 19.42
N GLY A 38 -9.52 5.15 18.23
CA GLY A 38 -10.89 5.61 18.00
C GLY A 38 -11.05 7.14 18.02
N ALA A 39 -9.96 7.89 17.81
CA ALA A 39 -9.97 9.35 17.77
C ALA A 39 -10.75 9.91 16.55
N ALA A 40 -10.89 11.25 16.48
CA ALA A 40 -11.65 12.00 15.46
C ALA A 40 -11.27 11.75 13.98
N PHE A 41 -10.27 10.89 13.70
CA PHE A 41 -9.75 10.57 12.37
C PHE A 41 -10.07 9.15 11.90
N ARG A 42 -11.08 8.50 12.49
CA ARG A 42 -11.43 7.10 12.15
C ARG A 42 -11.83 6.90 10.68
N SER A 43 -12.31 7.95 9.99
CA SER A 43 -12.63 7.97 8.55
C SER A 43 -11.41 8.11 7.63
N SER A 44 -10.24 8.42 8.17
CA SER A 44 -9.00 8.63 7.40
C SER A 44 -8.25 7.32 7.12
N ASP A 45 -8.81 6.18 7.52
CA ASP A 45 -8.17 4.88 7.46
C ASP A 45 -7.92 4.40 6.03
N GLN A 46 -8.92 4.53 5.15
CA GLN A 46 -8.79 4.19 3.74
C GLN A 46 -7.81 5.12 3.02
N ALA A 47 -7.76 6.40 3.42
CA ALA A 47 -6.81 7.35 2.86
C ALA A 47 -5.37 7.01 3.26
N ALA A 48 -5.14 6.58 4.50
CA ALA A 48 -3.82 6.15 4.96
C ALA A 48 -3.31 4.93 4.16
N VAL A 49 -4.19 3.95 3.92
CA VAL A 49 -3.86 2.78 3.09
C VAL A 49 -3.56 3.19 1.65
N GLY A 50 -4.39 4.06 1.06
CA GLY A 50 -4.16 4.57 -0.30
C GLY A 50 -2.86 5.35 -0.43
N PHE A 51 -2.55 6.21 0.55
CA PHE A 51 -1.28 6.93 0.61
C PHE A 51 -0.09 5.97 0.70
N PHE A 52 -0.17 4.98 1.60
CA PHE A 52 0.89 3.99 1.78
C PHE A 52 1.14 3.20 0.48
N ALA A 53 0.07 2.73 -0.18
CA ALA A 53 0.16 2.03 -1.46
C ALA A 53 0.80 2.88 -2.56
N MET A 54 0.43 4.15 -2.66
CA MET A 54 1.01 5.11 -3.60
C MET A 54 2.50 5.32 -3.33
N ALA A 55 2.88 5.63 -2.08
CA ALA A 55 4.27 5.86 -1.68
C ALA A 55 5.13 4.61 -1.88
N MET A 56 4.62 3.44 -1.49
CA MET A 56 5.26 2.15 -1.74
C MET A 56 5.55 1.92 -3.20
N THR A 57 4.57 2.18 -4.07
CA THR A 57 4.73 2.03 -5.53
C THR A 57 5.82 2.95 -6.07
N TYR A 58 5.81 4.23 -5.68
CA TYR A 58 6.82 5.20 -6.07
C TYR A 58 8.24 4.78 -5.66
N PHE A 59 8.44 4.40 -4.39
CA PHE A 59 9.75 3.97 -3.89
C PHE A 59 10.18 2.60 -4.40
N ALA A 60 9.24 1.71 -4.69
CA ALA A 60 9.53 0.42 -5.29
C ALA A 60 10.07 0.57 -6.71
N LEU A 61 9.39 1.37 -7.55
CA LEU A 61 9.85 1.71 -8.90
C LEU A 61 11.21 2.41 -8.88
N SER A 62 11.44 3.33 -7.93
CA SER A 62 12.74 4.00 -7.75
C SER A 62 13.87 3.00 -7.45
N GLY A 63 13.61 2.02 -6.58
CA GLY A 63 14.59 0.99 -6.22
C GLY A 63 14.85 -0.02 -7.34
N PHE A 64 13.87 -0.27 -8.20
CA PHE A 64 14.00 -1.21 -9.33
C PHE A 64 14.94 -0.70 -10.43
N ILE A 65 15.13 0.62 -10.54
CA ILE A 65 16.02 1.25 -11.53
C ILE A 65 17.49 1.07 -11.19
N ALA A 66 17.82 0.72 -9.94
CA ALA A 66 19.20 0.46 -9.55
C ALA A 66 19.77 -0.69 -10.39
N PRO A 67 20.81 -0.46 -11.21
CA PRO A 67 21.21 -1.33 -12.34
C PRO A 67 21.86 -2.67 -11.97
N LYS A 68 21.57 -3.24 -10.78
CA LYS A 68 22.29 -4.40 -10.25
C LYS A 68 21.45 -5.46 -9.54
N THR A 69 20.12 -5.35 -9.54
CA THR A 69 19.27 -6.35 -8.87
C THR A 69 18.51 -7.16 -9.90
N ASP A 70 18.72 -8.47 -9.92
CA ASP A 70 17.88 -9.40 -10.69
C ASP A 70 16.45 -9.41 -10.13
N LEU A 71 15.48 -9.71 -11.00
CA LEU A 71 14.06 -9.69 -10.65
C LEU A 71 13.74 -10.64 -9.47
N PRO A 72 14.23 -11.90 -9.41
CA PRO A 72 14.01 -12.78 -8.27
C PRO A 72 14.50 -12.21 -6.94
N THR A 73 15.72 -11.68 -6.87
CA THR A 73 16.26 -11.05 -5.65
C THR A 73 15.43 -9.84 -5.24
N TYR A 74 15.03 -9.00 -6.21
CA TYR A 74 14.16 -7.85 -5.97
C TYR A 74 12.81 -8.29 -5.37
N LEU A 75 12.13 -9.24 -6.01
CA LEU A 75 10.82 -9.72 -5.56
C LEU A 75 10.92 -10.40 -4.18
N THR A 76 11.96 -11.17 -3.92
CA THR A 76 12.19 -11.82 -2.62
C THR A 76 12.38 -10.78 -1.50
N ALA A 77 13.19 -9.74 -1.76
CA ALA A 77 13.39 -8.65 -0.81
C ALA A 77 12.08 -7.89 -0.53
N ARG A 78 11.22 -7.70 -1.53
CA ARG A 78 9.90 -7.07 -1.36
C ARG A 78 8.91 -7.98 -0.65
N ALA A 79 8.88 -9.27 -0.99
CA ALA A 79 8.05 -10.27 -0.32
C ALA A 79 8.39 -10.34 1.17
N ARG A 80 9.68 -10.42 1.53
CA ARG A 80 10.11 -10.42 2.94
C ARG A 80 9.73 -9.13 3.67
N ARG A 81 9.70 -7.98 3.00
CA ARG A 81 9.31 -6.70 3.65
C ARG A 81 7.81 -6.55 3.81
N LEU A 82 7.00 -7.08 2.90
CA LEU A 82 5.54 -6.89 2.88
C LEU A 82 4.77 -8.08 3.44
N LEU A 83 5.11 -9.30 3.01
CA LEU A 83 4.38 -10.51 3.38
C LEU A 83 4.81 -11.05 4.73
N TYR A 84 6.09 -10.93 5.11
CA TYR A 84 6.53 -11.45 6.41
C TYR A 84 5.83 -10.79 7.59
N PRO A 85 5.75 -9.44 7.69
CA PRO A 85 4.97 -8.81 8.77
C PRO A 85 3.49 -9.17 8.71
N CYS A 86 2.92 -9.30 7.51
CA CYS A 86 1.54 -9.73 7.32
C CYS A 86 1.30 -11.14 7.90
N LEU A 87 2.17 -12.10 7.58
CA LEU A 87 2.08 -13.48 8.08
C LEU A 87 2.27 -13.56 9.59
N VAL A 88 3.25 -12.85 10.15
CA VAL A 88 3.48 -12.80 11.60
C VAL A 88 2.25 -12.23 12.30
N TRP A 89 1.69 -11.13 11.81
CA TRP A 89 0.52 -10.51 12.41
C TRP A 89 -0.73 -11.37 12.28
N ALA A 90 -0.93 -12.02 11.13
CA ALA A 90 -2.01 -12.98 10.93
C ALA A 90 -1.91 -14.16 11.90
N ALA A 91 -0.69 -14.69 12.11
CA ALA A 91 -0.46 -15.78 13.06
C ALA A 91 -0.74 -15.34 14.51
N LEU A 92 -0.23 -14.17 14.93
CA LEU A 92 -0.49 -13.63 16.28
C LEU A 92 -1.98 -13.43 16.54
N HIS A 93 -2.72 -12.90 15.56
CA HIS A 93 -4.15 -12.73 15.70
C HIS A 93 -4.92 -14.04 15.72
N LEU A 94 -4.56 -14.99 14.84
CA LEU A 94 -5.19 -16.30 14.83
C LEU A 94 -4.98 -17.02 16.17
N LEU A 95 -3.77 -16.94 16.73
CA LEU A 95 -3.46 -17.49 18.05
C LEU A 95 -4.25 -16.79 19.17
N GLY A 96 -4.30 -15.46 19.17
CA GLY A 96 -5.08 -14.70 20.15
C GLY A 96 -6.58 -15.05 20.09
N LYS A 97 -7.12 -15.23 18.88
CA LYS A 97 -8.51 -15.64 18.68
C LYS A 97 -8.77 -17.08 19.07
N ALA A 98 -7.89 -18.00 18.68
CA ALA A 98 -7.98 -19.40 19.10
C ALA A 98 -7.93 -19.53 20.62
N ALA A 99 -7.04 -18.80 21.29
CA ALA A 99 -6.99 -18.75 22.75
C ALA A 99 -8.30 -18.19 23.35
N SER A 100 -8.85 -17.11 22.79
CA SER A 100 -10.12 -16.54 23.27
C SER A 100 -11.34 -17.45 23.05
N ALA A 101 -11.28 -18.31 22.03
CA ALA A 101 -12.32 -19.28 21.69
C ALA A 101 -12.13 -20.65 22.38
N GLY A 102 -11.14 -20.78 23.28
CA GLY A 102 -10.84 -22.06 23.92
C GLY A 102 -10.38 -23.15 22.94
N PHE A 103 -9.78 -22.76 21.81
CA PHE A 103 -9.35 -23.64 20.72
C PHE A 103 -10.47 -24.48 20.07
N ASP A 104 -11.74 -24.06 20.18
CA ASP A 104 -12.84 -24.70 19.45
C ASP A 104 -12.65 -24.53 17.92
N PRO A 105 -12.47 -25.62 17.14
CA PRO A 105 -12.26 -25.54 15.70
C PRO A 105 -13.40 -24.86 14.94
N ALA A 106 -14.65 -24.98 15.43
CA ALA A 106 -15.80 -24.36 14.78
C ALA A 106 -15.78 -22.83 14.94
N SER A 107 -15.53 -22.36 16.16
CA SER A 107 -15.34 -20.93 16.47
C SER A 107 -14.15 -20.33 15.70
N VAL A 108 -13.00 -21.03 15.67
CA VAL A 108 -11.82 -20.59 14.91
C VAL A 108 -12.14 -20.47 13.42
N ARG A 109 -12.84 -21.45 12.82
CA ARG A 109 -13.23 -21.40 11.40
C ARG A 109 -14.17 -20.24 11.10
N ALA A 110 -15.15 -19.98 11.97
CA ALA A 110 -16.09 -18.86 11.82
C ALA A 110 -15.35 -17.51 11.87
N GLU A 111 -14.41 -17.35 12.80
CA GLU A 111 -13.57 -16.15 12.93
C GLU A 111 -12.60 -16.00 11.73
N MET A 112 -12.05 -17.10 11.21
CA MET A 112 -11.24 -17.08 9.99
C MET A 112 -12.04 -16.61 8.78
N ALA A 113 -13.32 -16.98 8.67
CA ALA A 113 -14.21 -16.49 7.61
C ALA A 113 -14.44 -14.97 7.73
N VAL A 114 -14.53 -14.44 8.96
CA VAL A 114 -14.55 -12.99 9.19
C VAL A 114 -13.21 -12.36 8.81
N TRP A 115 -12.08 -13.04 8.99
CA TRP A 115 -10.75 -12.49 8.66
C TRP A 115 -10.43 -12.42 7.18
N MET A 116 -10.99 -13.34 6.39
CA MET A 116 -10.79 -13.39 4.95
C MET A 116 -11.62 -12.30 4.28
N PRO A 117 -11.06 -11.58 3.28
CA PRO A 117 -11.87 -10.72 2.45
C PRO A 117 -12.93 -11.61 1.80
N PRO A 118 -14.20 -11.18 1.79
CA PRO A 118 -14.61 -9.78 1.81
C PRO A 118 -15.11 -9.18 3.15
N GLU A 119 -15.37 -9.96 4.19
CA GLU A 119 -16.27 -9.51 5.27
C GLU A 119 -15.59 -8.84 6.46
N GLY A 120 -14.27 -8.99 6.57
CA GLY A 120 -13.52 -8.61 7.77
C GLY A 120 -13.30 -7.14 8.05
N THR A 121 -13.29 -6.83 9.34
CA THR A 121 -12.76 -5.57 9.91
C THR A 121 -11.26 -5.38 9.65
N MET A 122 -10.58 -6.47 9.29
CA MET A 122 -9.15 -6.53 9.00
C MET A 122 -8.81 -6.34 7.51
N GLY A 123 -9.75 -5.84 6.69
CA GLY A 123 -9.51 -5.55 5.27
C GLY A 123 -8.29 -4.66 5.01
N GLN A 124 -7.90 -3.86 6.01
CA GLN A 124 -6.65 -3.10 5.96
C GLN A 124 -5.42 -4.02 5.89
N LEU A 125 -5.29 -5.08 6.70
CA LEU A 125 -4.09 -5.96 6.64
C LEU A 125 -3.88 -6.61 5.27
N TRP A 126 -4.96 -6.83 4.53
CA TRP A 126 -4.92 -7.37 3.18
C TRP A 126 -4.34 -6.40 2.14
N PHE A 127 -4.11 -5.12 2.49
CA PHE A 127 -3.39 -4.19 1.62
C PHE A 127 -1.95 -4.67 1.35
N LEU A 128 -1.31 -5.39 2.29
CA LEU A 128 0.09 -5.82 2.15
C LEU A 128 0.29 -6.88 1.05
N PRO A 129 -0.44 -8.03 1.05
CA PRO A 129 -0.44 -8.96 -0.07
C PRO A 129 -0.81 -8.28 -1.39
N TRP A 130 -1.82 -7.43 -1.36
CA TRP A 130 -2.28 -6.70 -2.53
C TRP A 130 -1.21 -5.76 -3.11
N ALA A 131 -0.52 -5.01 -2.24
CA ALA A 131 0.59 -4.14 -2.63
C ALA A 131 1.73 -4.97 -3.22
N PHE A 132 2.04 -6.13 -2.63
CA PHE A 132 3.04 -7.04 -3.19
C PHE A 132 2.66 -7.52 -4.60
N VAL A 133 1.40 -7.94 -4.83
CA VAL A 133 0.93 -8.33 -6.17
C VAL A 133 1.04 -7.18 -7.16
N SER A 134 0.66 -5.97 -6.75
CA SER A 134 0.80 -4.77 -7.59
C SER A 134 2.26 -4.49 -7.94
N LEU A 135 3.19 -4.66 -6.99
CA LEU A 135 4.62 -4.53 -7.26
C LEU A 135 5.15 -5.61 -8.21
N VAL A 136 4.66 -6.85 -8.11
CA VAL A 136 4.99 -7.92 -9.05
C VAL A 136 4.54 -7.55 -10.45
N VAL A 137 3.27 -7.12 -10.61
CA VAL A 137 2.71 -6.69 -11.90
C VAL A 137 3.53 -5.55 -12.50
N LEU A 138 3.85 -4.52 -11.71
CA LEU A 138 4.64 -3.38 -12.18
C LEU A 138 6.09 -3.77 -12.52
N ALA A 139 6.72 -4.63 -11.72
CA ALA A 139 8.08 -5.09 -11.99
C ALA A 139 8.18 -5.93 -13.26
N LEU A 140 7.14 -6.73 -13.55
CA LEU A 140 7.01 -7.48 -14.79
C LEU A 140 6.73 -6.55 -15.98
N ALA A 141 5.77 -5.63 -15.85
CA ALA A 141 5.36 -4.70 -16.90
C ALA A 141 6.50 -3.74 -17.32
N PHE A 142 7.33 -3.32 -16.37
CA PHE A 142 8.40 -2.34 -16.59
C PHE A 142 9.80 -2.97 -16.56
N ARG A 143 9.91 -4.29 -16.75
CA ARG A 143 11.17 -5.00 -16.74
C ARG A 143 12.15 -4.39 -17.74
N GLY A 144 13.23 -3.81 -17.23
CA GLY A 144 14.29 -3.16 -18.03
C GLY A 144 13.95 -1.78 -18.60
N ARG A 145 12.71 -1.30 -18.48
CA ARG A 145 12.28 0.01 -18.97
C ARG A 145 11.27 0.64 -18.00
N PRO A 146 11.75 1.30 -16.93
CA PRO A 146 10.87 2.02 -16.03
C PRO A 146 10.06 3.07 -16.80
N PRO A 147 8.81 3.35 -16.39
CA PRO A 147 8.02 4.37 -17.03
C PRO A 147 8.68 5.73 -16.78
N ALA A 148 8.89 6.50 -17.84
CA ALA A 148 9.50 7.81 -17.77
C ALA A 148 8.94 8.69 -18.89
N ALA A 149 8.26 9.78 -18.52
CA ALA A 149 7.84 10.79 -19.46
C ALA A 149 9.07 11.57 -19.94
N ARG A 150 9.33 11.57 -21.25
CA ARG A 150 10.46 12.29 -21.86
C ARG A 150 10.08 13.70 -22.32
N ASN A 151 8.79 13.96 -22.49
CA ASN A 151 8.26 15.25 -22.93
C ASN A 151 6.85 15.49 -22.36
N ALA A 152 6.34 16.71 -22.54
CA ALA A 152 5.04 17.13 -22.03
C ALA A 152 3.88 16.28 -22.59
N THR A 153 3.94 15.89 -23.87
CA THR A 153 2.90 15.06 -24.51
C THR A 153 2.80 13.68 -23.87
N GLN A 154 3.94 13.03 -23.60
CA GLN A 154 3.96 11.76 -22.88
C GLN A 154 3.47 11.89 -21.44
N ALA A 155 3.85 12.97 -20.74
CA ALA A 155 3.35 13.25 -19.40
C ALA A 155 1.82 13.43 -19.40
N ALA A 156 1.28 14.22 -20.34
CA ALA A 156 -0.15 14.40 -20.51
C ALA A 156 -0.87 13.08 -20.82
N GLY A 157 -0.32 12.26 -21.71
CA GLY A 157 -0.85 10.92 -22.00
C GLY A 157 -0.91 10.02 -20.76
N LEU A 158 0.15 10.00 -19.94
CA LEU A 158 0.16 9.25 -18.68
C LEU A 158 -0.86 9.78 -17.67
N ILE A 159 -1.02 11.11 -17.59
CA ILE A 159 -2.05 11.74 -16.73
C ILE A 159 -3.43 11.30 -17.18
N LEU A 160 -3.73 11.36 -18.48
CA LEU A 160 -5.03 10.95 -19.03
C LEU A 160 -5.31 9.46 -18.80
N ILE A 161 -4.32 8.59 -18.99
CA ILE A 161 -4.45 7.15 -18.71
C ILE A 161 -4.74 6.93 -17.22
N THR A 162 -3.98 7.60 -16.34
CA THR A 162 -4.18 7.49 -14.89
C THR A 162 -5.57 7.97 -14.50
N LEU A 163 -6.02 9.09 -15.05
CA LEU A 163 -7.36 9.62 -14.84
C LEU A 163 -8.44 8.65 -15.32
N ALA A 164 -8.28 8.04 -16.49
CA ALA A 164 -9.20 7.04 -17.00
C ALA A 164 -9.29 5.80 -16.09
N VAL A 165 -8.15 5.32 -15.57
CA VAL A 165 -8.12 4.22 -14.58
C VAL A 165 -8.85 4.63 -13.29
N CYS A 166 -8.61 5.84 -12.78
CA CYS A 166 -9.31 6.35 -11.60
C CYS A 166 -10.83 6.42 -11.81
N ILE A 167 -11.28 6.97 -12.95
CA ILE A 167 -12.70 7.08 -13.28
C ILE A 167 -13.32 5.69 -13.42
N ALA A 168 -12.69 4.78 -14.17
CA ALA A 168 -13.17 3.41 -14.33
C ALA A 168 -13.28 2.69 -12.98
N ALA A 169 -12.29 2.86 -12.09
CA ALA A 169 -12.32 2.29 -10.76
C ALA A 169 -13.47 2.85 -9.91
N ILE A 170 -13.70 4.16 -9.95
CA ILE A 170 -14.82 4.82 -9.25
C ILE A 170 -16.15 4.32 -9.79
N LEU A 171 -16.32 4.23 -11.11
CA LEU A 171 -17.56 3.74 -11.72
C LEU A 171 -17.82 2.27 -11.36
N CYS A 172 -16.81 1.41 -11.44
CA CYS A 172 -16.92 0.01 -11.02
C CYS A 172 -17.27 -0.11 -9.52
N TRP A 173 -16.68 0.74 -8.68
CA TRP A 173 -16.99 0.79 -7.25
C TRP A 173 -18.42 1.27 -6.99
N GLN A 174 -18.87 2.34 -7.65
CA GLN A 174 -20.21 2.90 -7.49
C GLN A 174 -21.30 1.95 -7.98
N ALA A 175 -21.04 1.21 -9.05
CA ALA A 175 -22.01 0.29 -9.63
C ALA A 175 -22.27 -0.94 -8.72
N GLN A 176 -21.40 -1.21 -7.73
CA GLN A 176 -21.53 -2.34 -6.80
C GLN A 176 -21.72 -3.71 -7.50
N VAL A 177 -21.29 -3.83 -8.76
CA VAL A 177 -21.48 -5.04 -9.59
C VAL A 177 -20.48 -6.13 -9.21
N LEU A 178 -19.36 -5.73 -8.61
CA LEU A 178 -18.27 -6.63 -8.27
C LEU A 178 -18.47 -7.28 -6.89
N PRO A 179 -18.16 -8.58 -6.75
CA PRO A 179 -18.02 -9.19 -5.44
C PRO A 179 -17.09 -8.37 -4.55
N ARG A 180 -17.39 -8.28 -3.26
CA ARG A 180 -16.70 -7.39 -2.31
C ARG A 180 -15.18 -7.64 -2.22
N PHE A 181 -14.72 -8.85 -2.57
CA PHE A 181 -13.28 -9.11 -2.74
C PHE A 181 -12.71 -8.22 -3.84
N TRP A 182 -13.27 -8.27 -5.05
CA TRP A 182 -12.83 -7.50 -6.21
C TRP A 182 -13.05 -6.00 -6.06
N SER A 183 -14.10 -5.57 -5.36
CA SER A 183 -14.34 -4.14 -5.13
C SER A 183 -13.18 -3.49 -4.35
N ILE A 184 -12.58 -4.20 -3.39
CA ILE A 184 -11.40 -3.75 -2.66
C ILE A 184 -10.19 -3.60 -3.60
N TRP A 185 -9.98 -4.53 -4.53
CA TRP A 185 -8.91 -4.43 -5.54
C TRP A 185 -9.09 -3.19 -6.42
N VAL A 186 -10.32 -2.94 -6.85
CA VAL A 186 -10.67 -1.77 -7.67
C VAL A 186 -10.48 -0.47 -6.89
N LEU A 187 -10.88 -0.43 -5.62
CA LEU A 187 -10.69 0.77 -4.79
C LEU A 187 -9.21 1.13 -4.66
N TYR A 188 -8.36 0.13 -4.41
CA TYR A 188 -6.94 0.38 -4.17
C TYR A 188 -6.10 0.54 -5.45
N CYS A 189 -6.53 0.02 -6.61
CA CYS A 189 -5.73 0.09 -7.85
C CYS A 189 -5.41 1.52 -8.32
N VAL A 190 -6.22 2.49 -7.87
CA VAL A 190 -5.97 3.92 -8.05
C VAL A 190 -4.62 4.34 -7.46
N SER A 191 -4.24 3.83 -6.29
CA SER A 191 -3.03 4.28 -5.58
C SER A 191 -1.72 3.90 -6.30
N PRO A 192 -1.52 2.66 -6.80
CA PRO A 192 -0.38 2.31 -7.63
C PRO A 192 -0.38 3.02 -8.98
N ALA A 193 -1.54 3.30 -9.57
CA ALA A 193 -1.61 4.08 -10.80
C ALA A 193 -1.06 5.50 -10.59
N ILE A 194 -1.51 6.20 -9.54
CA ILE A 194 -1.00 7.51 -9.15
C ILE A 194 0.49 7.43 -8.78
N GLY A 195 0.91 6.43 -7.99
CA GLY A 195 2.31 6.24 -7.62
C GLY A 195 3.22 6.03 -8.84
N THR A 196 2.74 5.29 -9.84
CA THR A 196 3.43 5.06 -11.12
C THR A 196 3.49 6.34 -11.94
N LEU A 197 2.41 7.12 -12.00
CA LEU A 197 2.39 8.43 -12.67
C LEU A 197 3.41 9.38 -12.05
N LEU A 198 3.36 9.57 -10.73
CA LEU A 198 4.28 10.44 -9.99
C LEU A 198 5.75 10.03 -10.21
N PHE A 199 5.98 8.72 -10.24
CA PHE A 199 7.29 8.17 -10.57
C PHE A 199 7.70 8.52 -12.02
N ALA A 200 6.81 8.30 -12.98
CA ALA A 200 7.08 8.49 -14.40
C ALA A 200 7.34 9.95 -14.80
N VAL A 201 6.63 10.90 -14.18
CA VAL A 201 6.84 12.34 -14.40
C VAL A 201 8.00 12.91 -13.57
N ARG A 202 8.75 12.05 -12.87
CA ARG A 202 9.87 12.43 -11.99
C ARG A 202 9.47 13.49 -10.97
N ALA A 203 8.25 13.36 -10.44
CA ALA A 203 7.73 14.30 -9.47
C ALA A 203 8.68 14.35 -8.26
N ARG A 204 9.04 15.57 -7.84
CA ARG A 204 9.74 15.78 -6.56
C ARG A 204 8.91 15.20 -5.42
N SER A 205 9.58 14.81 -4.34
CA SER A 205 8.95 14.26 -3.14
C SER A 205 7.80 15.11 -2.57
N GLY A 206 7.85 16.44 -2.70
CA GLY A 206 6.77 17.33 -2.29
C GLY A 206 5.43 17.05 -3.01
N HIS A 207 5.47 16.58 -4.26
CA HIS A 207 4.24 16.22 -4.99
C HIS A 207 3.62 14.93 -4.47
N LEU A 208 4.39 14.00 -3.89
CA LEU A 208 3.83 12.82 -3.22
C LEU A 208 3.05 13.23 -1.97
N LEU A 209 3.56 14.21 -1.22
CA LEU A 209 2.85 14.77 -0.06
C LEU A 209 1.57 15.48 -0.49
N ALA A 210 1.63 16.30 -1.55
CA ALA A 210 0.46 16.99 -2.08
C ALA A 210 -0.59 16.01 -2.63
N ALA A 211 -0.17 14.98 -3.38
CA ALA A 211 -1.05 13.93 -3.87
C ALA A 211 -1.66 13.14 -2.71
N GLY A 212 -0.88 12.83 -1.67
CA GLY A 212 -1.36 12.20 -0.45
C GLY A 212 -2.43 13.02 0.24
N ALA A 213 -2.17 14.31 0.44
CA ALA A 213 -3.12 15.25 1.02
C ALA A 213 -4.41 15.39 0.20
N ALA A 214 -4.33 15.27 -1.13
CA ALA A 214 -5.50 15.33 -2.02
C ALA A 214 -6.34 14.04 -2.02
N ILE A 215 -5.77 12.90 -1.61
CA ILE A 215 -6.48 11.62 -1.47
C ILE A 215 -7.23 11.56 -0.12
N THR A 216 -6.76 12.27 0.91
CA THR A 216 -7.34 12.30 2.27
C THR A 216 -8.83 12.72 2.37
N PRO A 217 -9.34 13.73 1.61
CA PRO A 217 -10.73 14.18 1.73
C PRO A 217 -11.75 13.12 1.31
N TRP A 218 -11.35 12.16 0.47
CA TRP A 218 -12.26 11.17 -0.09
C TRP A 218 -12.72 10.12 0.94
N GLY A 219 -11.96 9.93 2.03
CA GLY A 219 -12.36 9.04 3.14
C GLY A 219 -13.49 9.61 4.01
N CYS A 220 -13.61 10.93 4.12
CA CYS A 220 -14.61 11.59 4.96
C CYS A 220 -16.03 11.58 4.37
N CYS A 221 -16.18 11.37 3.07
CA CYS A 221 -17.48 11.41 2.38
C CYS A 221 -17.89 10.05 1.80
N SER A 222 -17.49 8.93 2.41
CA SER A 222 -17.96 7.63 1.92
C SER A 222 -19.47 7.44 2.25
N PRO A 223 -20.34 7.18 1.25
CA PRO A 223 -21.77 6.90 1.47
C PRO A 223 -22.03 5.71 2.39
N LEU A 224 -21.04 4.82 2.55
CA LEU A 224 -21.11 3.66 3.45
C LEU A 224 -21.25 4.04 4.93
N GLN A 225 -20.73 5.19 5.34
CA GLN A 225 -20.96 5.69 6.71
C GLN A 225 -22.39 6.18 6.90
N ALA A 226 -23.00 6.79 5.87
CA ALA A 226 -24.40 7.24 5.90
C ALA A 226 -25.40 6.08 5.96
N CYS A 227 -25.09 4.93 5.34
CA CYS A 227 -25.94 3.74 5.40
C CYS A 227 -25.84 2.99 6.74
N ARG A 228 -24.67 2.96 7.39
CA ARG A 228 -24.52 2.31 8.71
C ARG A 228 -25.28 3.01 9.83
N GLY A 229 -25.59 4.29 9.69
CA GLY A 229 -26.39 5.05 10.65
C GLY A 229 -27.89 4.75 10.61
N ARG A 230 -28.42 4.09 9.56
CA ARG A 230 -29.87 3.79 9.43
C ARG A 230 -30.25 2.36 9.80
N ALA A 231 -29.29 1.50 10.10
CA ALA A 231 -29.51 0.09 10.43
C ALA A 231 -29.38 -0.22 11.94
N ARG A 232 -29.42 0.82 12.79
CA ARG A 232 -29.55 0.72 14.25
C ARG A 232 -30.82 1.46 14.67
#